data_AF-A0A1B7MHL1-F1
#
_entry.id   AF-A0A1B7MHL1-F1
#
_cell.length_a   1.000
_cell.length_b   1.000
_cell.length_c   1.000
_cell.angle_alpha   90.00
_cell.angle_beta   90.00
_cell.angle_gamma   90.00
#
_symmetry.space_group_name_H-M   'P 1'
#
loop_
_entity.id
_entity.type
_entity.pdbx_description
1 polymer ?
#
loop_
_entity_poly.entity_id
_entity_poly.type
_entity_poly.pdbx_seq_one_letter_code
_entity_poly.pdbx_strand_id
1 'polypeptide(L)'
;MGYGMRRKISTKTPSYPEYWRTLSGLPNAIAFLLFPSMLPVQEYIQSMPDLAIIADHMNDILSFYKEEISGDTANYISLRAASRAITKLDALREVIDQTVQAHHNILESWKPHTEAYDAYVSFFHGYVRFHCTPRYKLEEIMSERSSCDDS
;
A
#
# COMPACT_ATOMS: atom_id res chain seq x y z
N MET A 1 -12.92 -9.16 -28.33
CA MET A 1 -12.72 -7.69 -28.34
C MET A 1 -13.68 -7.07 -27.33
N GLY A 2 -13.23 -6.89 -26.09
CA GLY A 2 -14.04 -6.25 -25.05
C GLY A 2 -13.88 -4.74 -25.13
N TYR A 3 -14.97 -4.00 -25.28
CA TYR A 3 -15.01 -2.56 -25.10
C TYR A 3 -14.73 -2.23 -23.63
N GLY A 4 -13.45 -2.18 -23.25
CA GLY A 4 -13.01 -1.61 -21.98
C GLY A 4 -13.15 -0.10 -22.07
N MET A 5 -14.32 0.42 -21.70
CA MET A 5 -14.53 1.86 -21.58
C MET A 5 -13.57 2.38 -20.50
N ARG A 6 -12.40 2.89 -20.91
CA ARG A 6 -11.38 3.43 -20.02
C ARG A 6 -12.03 4.58 -19.24
N ARG A 7 -12.28 4.38 -17.94
CA ARG A 7 -12.98 5.36 -17.11
C ARG A 7 -12.18 6.66 -17.14
N LYS A 8 -12.74 7.72 -17.75
CA LYS A 8 -12.08 9.02 -17.84
C LYS A 8 -12.09 9.67 -16.47
N ILE A 9 -10.95 9.63 -15.77
CA ILE A 9 -10.78 10.27 -14.46
C ILE A 9 -10.66 11.77 -14.67
N SER A 10 -11.45 12.55 -13.91
CA SER A 10 -11.42 14.00 -13.97
C SER A 10 -10.29 14.53 -13.11
N THR A 11 -9.47 15.42 -13.67
CA THR A 11 -8.46 16.17 -12.90
C THR A 11 -9.08 17.19 -11.95
N LYS A 12 -10.37 17.49 -12.12
CA LYS A 12 -11.14 18.37 -11.23
C LYS A 12 -11.58 17.68 -9.93
N THR A 13 -11.38 16.37 -9.83
CA THR A 13 -11.74 15.57 -8.64
C THR A 13 -10.51 14.81 -8.13
N PRO A 14 -9.48 15.52 -7.64
CA PRO A 14 -8.19 14.91 -7.29
C PRO A 14 -8.28 13.91 -6.14
N SER A 15 -9.28 14.04 -5.25
CA SER A 15 -9.51 13.17 -4.08
C SER A 15 -10.27 11.86 -4.37
N TYR A 16 -10.73 11.66 -5.62
CA TYR A 16 -11.46 10.46 -5.99
C TYR A 16 -10.66 9.16 -5.78
N PRO A 17 -9.37 9.07 -6.16
CA PRO A 17 -8.57 7.87 -5.96
C PRO A 17 -8.45 7.47 -4.49
N GLU A 18 -8.25 8.43 -3.58
CA GLU A 18 -8.10 8.19 -2.16
C GLU A 18 -9.43 7.67 -1.56
N TYR A 19 -10.55 8.29 -1.92
CA TYR A 19 -11.87 7.84 -1.50
C TYR A 19 -12.19 6.43 -2.04
N TRP A 20 -11.90 6.20 -3.33
CA TRP A 20 -12.08 4.88 -3.95
C TRP A 20 -11.23 3.83 -3.24
N ARG A 21 -9.97 4.15 -2.91
CA ARG A 21 -9.06 3.21 -2.26
C ARG A 21 -9.53 2.82 -0.87
N THR A 22 -10.01 3.80 -0.10
CA THR A 22 -10.58 3.58 1.23
C THR A 22 -11.77 2.62 1.18
N LEU A 23 -12.63 2.74 0.16
CA LEU A 23 -13.79 1.87 -0.02
C LEU A 23 -13.41 0.47 -0.53
N SER A 24 -12.40 0.35 -1.39
CA SER A 24 -12.02 -0.93 -2.01
C SER A 24 -11.07 -1.76 -1.15
N GLY A 25 -10.27 -1.12 -0.29
CA GLY A 25 -9.23 -1.77 0.52
C GLY A 25 -9.67 -2.27 1.89
N LEU A 26 -10.74 -1.70 2.44
CA LEU A 26 -11.16 -1.93 3.83
C LEU A 26 -10.01 -1.78 4.85
N PRO A 27 -9.16 -0.74 4.74
CA PRO A 27 -7.94 -0.63 5.56
C PRO A 27 -8.26 -0.58 7.07
N ASN A 28 -9.38 0.04 7.44
CA ASN A 28 -9.83 0.11 8.83
C ASN A 28 -10.14 -1.28 9.40
N ALA A 29 -10.69 -2.20 8.60
CA ALA A 29 -10.97 -3.56 9.07
C ALA A 29 -9.68 -4.34 9.36
N ILE A 30 -8.67 -4.20 8.50
CA ILE A 30 -7.34 -4.76 8.73
C ILE A 30 -6.72 -4.16 9.99
N ALA A 31 -6.84 -2.85 10.16
CA ALA A 31 -6.33 -2.14 11.32
C ALA A 31 -6.97 -2.62 12.65
N PHE A 32 -8.28 -2.84 12.67
CA PHE A 32 -8.97 -3.35 13.86
C PHE A 32 -8.67 -4.82 14.17
N LEU A 33 -8.39 -5.64 13.16
CA LEU A 33 -8.07 -7.06 13.36
C LEU A 33 -6.61 -7.31 13.77
N LEU A 34 -5.75 -6.28 13.67
CA LEU A 34 -4.33 -6.39 13.98
C LEU A 34 -4.06 -6.48 15.48
N PHE A 35 -4.83 -5.77 16.29
CA PHE A 35 -4.57 -5.65 17.73
C PHE A 35 -5.36 -6.69 18.53
N PRO A 36 -4.74 -7.29 19.57
CA PRO A 36 -5.46 -8.15 20.51
C PRO A 36 -6.65 -7.41 21.15
N SER A 37 -7.75 -8.11 21.41
CA SER A 37 -8.94 -7.53 22.04
C SER A 37 -8.70 -6.97 23.45
N MET A 38 -7.60 -7.37 24.08
CA MET A 38 -7.21 -6.92 25.42
C MET A 38 -6.43 -5.59 25.40
N LEU A 39 -5.93 -5.17 24.23
CA LEU A 39 -5.19 -3.93 24.10
C LEU A 39 -6.15 -2.73 24.13
N PRO A 40 -5.96 -1.74 25.03
CA PRO A 40 -6.82 -0.58 25.08
C PRO A 40 -6.78 0.24 23.79
N VAL A 41 -7.96 0.59 23.28
CA VAL A 41 -8.11 1.36 22.02
C VAL A 41 -7.27 2.64 22.03
N GLN A 42 -7.16 3.30 23.17
CA GLN A 42 -6.42 4.55 23.35
C GLN A 42 -4.92 4.42 23.03
N GLU A 43 -4.36 3.21 23.12
CA GLU A 43 -2.94 2.95 22.86
C GLU A 43 -2.60 2.91 21.37
N TYR A 44 -3.57 2.60 20.51
CA TYR A 44 -3.33 2.43 19.07
C TYR A 44 -4.20 3.31 18.17
N ILE A 45 -5.29 3.88 18.67
CA ILE A 45 -6.28 4.60 17.84
C ILE A 45 -5.67 5.78 17.07
N GLN A 46 -4.69 6.48 17.66
CA GLN A 46 -4.04 7.64 17.02
C GLN A 46 -3.19 7.23 15.80
N SER A 47 -2.67 6.01 15.79
CA SER A 47 -1.87 5.48 14.67
C SER A 47 -2.73 4.76 13.62
N MET A 48 -4.04 4.65 13.80
CA MET A 48 -4.93 3.99 12.82
C MET A 48 -4.93 4.63 11.44
N PRO A 49 -4.91 5.98 11.31
CA PRO A 49 -4.82 6.60 9.99
C PRO A 49 -3.53 6.21 9.25
N ASP A 50 -2.39 6.18 9.95
CA ASP A 50 -1.12 5.74 9.37
C ASP A 50 -1.13 4.24 9.07
N LEU A 51 -1.74 3.41 9.92
CA LEU A 51 -1.87 1.98 9.67
C LEU A 51 -2.75 1.69 8.44
N ALA A 52 -3.79 2.47 8.24
CA ALA A 52 -4.62 2.39 7.04
C ALA A 52 -3.82 2.70 5.76
N ILE A 53 -2.98 3.75 5.82
CA ILE A 53 -2.03 4.08 4.76
C ILE A 53 -1.08 2.90 4.48
N ILE A 54 -0.52 2.28 5.54
CA ILE A 54 0.34 1.11 5.40
C ILE A 54 -0.39 -0.03 4.70
N ALA A 55 -1.58 -0.43 5.18
CA ALA A 55 -2.31 -1.56 4.64
C ALA A 55 -2.64 -1.39 3.16
N ASP A 56 -3.16 -0.22 2.77
CA ASP A 56 -3.56 0.03 1.40
C ASP A 56 -2.35 0.23 0.46
N HIS A 57 -1.43 1.12 0.83
CA HIS A 57 -0.32 1.47 -0.05
C HIS A 57 0.71 0.35 -0.16
N MET A 58 0.95 -0.45 0.88
CA MET A 58 1.83 -1.62 0.75
C MET A 58 1.32 -2.57 -0.32
N ASN A 59 0.00 -2.78 -0.36
CA ASN A 59 -0.60 -3.56 -1.41
C ASN A 59 -0.38 -2.90 -2.78
N ASP A 60 -0.68 -1.61 -2.93
CA ASP A 60 -0.52 -0.89 -4.21
C ASP A 60 0.94 -0.86 -4.71
N ILE A 61 1.92 -0.74 -3.80
CA ILE A 61 3.36 -0.75 -4.14
C ILE A 61 3.79 -2.15 -4.58
N LEU A 62 3.47 -3.17 -3.77
CA LEU A 62 3.92 -4.55 -4.02
C LEU A 62 3.11 -5.23 -5.13
N SER A 63 1.93 -4.73 -5.46
CA SER A 63 1.12 -5.19 -6.59
C SER A 63 1.39 -4.44 -7.89
N PHE A 64 2.11 -3.31 -7.84
CA PHE A 64 2.33 -2.44 -8.99
C PHE A 64 2.88 -3.21 -10.20
N TYR A 65 3.92 -4.02 -10.00
CA TYR A 65 4.55 -4.78 -11.08
C TYR A 65 3.56 -5.73 -11.78
N LYS A 66 2.85 -6.57 -11.02
CA LYS A 66 1.86 -7.49 -11.59
C LYS A 66 0.74 -6.77 -12.35
N GLU A 67 0.38 -5.55 -11.91
CA GLU A 67 -0.66 -4.73 -12.53
C GLU A 67 -0.18 -4.09 -13.84
N GLU A 68 1.05 -3.57 -13.87
CA GLU A 68 1.62 -3.01 -15.09
C GLU A 68 1.77 -4.06 -16.19
N ILE A 69 2.32 -5.25 -15.88
CA ILE A 69 2.50 -6.30 -16.91
C ILE A 69 1.17 -6.90 -17.39
N SER A 70 0.11 -6.82 -16.59
CA SER A 70 -1.25 -7.26 -16.99
C SER A 70 -2.04 -6.16 -17.71
N GLY A 71 -1.50 -4.95 -17.78
CA GLY A 71 -2.18 -3.79 -18.36
C GLY A 71 -3.38 -3.31 -17.53
N ASP A 72 -3.45 -3.69 -16.24
CA ASP A 72 -4.50 -3.22 -15.35
C ASP A 72 -4.33 -1.71 -15.10
N THR A 73 -5.42 -0.98 -15.29
CA THR A 73 -5.48 0.47 -15.08
C THR A 73 -6.59 0.88 -14.10
N ALA A 74 -7.30 -0.11 -13.54
CA ALA A 74 -8.33 0.07 -12.53
C ALA A 74 -7.77 -0.10 -11.11
N ASN A 75 -6.52 0.35 -10.90
CA ASN A 75 -5.80 0.35 -9.63
C ASN A 75 -5.52 1.78 -9.14
N TYR A 76 -5.17 1.90 -7.86
CA TYR A 76 -4.98 3.19 -7.19
C TYR A 76 -3.90 4.06 -7.86
N ILE A 77 -2.74 3.48 -8.20
CA ILE A 77 -1.64 4.22 -8.82
C ILE A 77 -2.07 4.82 -10.15
N SER A 78 -2.77 4.05 -10.98
CA SER A 78 -3.30 4.51 -12.27
C SER A 78 -4.36 5.61 -12.09
N LEU A 79 -5.27 5.44 -11.12
CA LEU A 79 -6.30 6.43 -10.83
C LEU A 79 -5.70 7.75 -10.31
N ARG A 80 -4.70 7.67 -9.44
CA ARG A 80 -3.98 8.82 -8.88
C ARG A 80 -3.15 9.55 -9.92
N ALA A 81 -2.42 8.81 -10.77
CA ALA A 81 -1.69 9.39 -11.89
C ALA A 81 -2.64 10.17 -12.83
N ALA A 82 -3.79 9.57 -13.16
CA ALA A 82 -4.78 10.20 -14.02
C ALA A 82 -5.47 11.42 -13.38
N SER A 83 -5.81 11.37 -12.08
CA SER A 83 -6.48 12.49 -11.40
C SER A 83 -5.55 13.70 -11.20
N ARG A 84 -4.24 13.47 -11.11
CA ARG A 84 -3.24 14.54 -10.89
C ARG A 84 -2.49 14.95 -12.15
N ALA A 85 -2.77 14.29 -13.29
CA ALA A 85 -2.05 14.50 -14.55
C ALA A 85 -0.53 14.30 -14.44
N ILE A 86 -0.11 13.28 -13.68
CA ILE A 86 1.29 12.88 -13.49
C ILE A 86 1.53 11.47 -14.05
N THR A 87 2.79 11.04 -14.12
CA THR A 87 3.11 9.67 -14.55
C THR A 87 2.77 8.65 -13.45
N LYS A 88 2.57 7.38 -13.83
CA LYS A 88 2.39 6.30 -12.85
C LYS A 88 3.61 6.13 -11.93
N LEU A 89 4.82 6.36 -12.45
CA LEU A 89 6.04 6.30 -11.66
C LEU A 89 6.12 7.44 -10.63
N ASP A 90 5.69 8.65 -11.01
CA ASP A 90 5.62 9.77 -10.06
C ASP A 90 4.56 9.50 -8.99
N ALA A 91 3.38 9.00 -9.37
CA ALA A 91 2.36 8.59 -8.42
C ALA A 91 2.84 7.47 -7.48
N LEU A 92 3.58 6.47 -7.99
CA LEU A 92 4.18 5.41 -7.20
C LEU A 92 5.20 5.97 -6.19
N ARG A 93 6.07 6.91 -6.61
CA ARG A 93 7.02 7.58 -5.71
C ARG A 93 6.32 8.30 -4.58
N GLU A 94 5.30 9.10 -4.88
CA GLU A 94 4.52 9.79 -3.84
C GLU A 94 3.86 8.80 -2.86
N VAL A 95 3.39 7.66 -3.37
CA VAL A 95 2.79 6.61 -2.53
C VAL A 95 3.84 5.96 -1.64
N ILE A 96 5.02 5.65 -2.16
CA ILE A 96 6.16 5.14 -1.37
C ILE A 96 6.54 6.12 -0.27
N ASP A 97 6.70 7.41 -0.59
CA ASP A 97 7.07 8.43 0.39
C ASP A 97 6.04 8.54 1.52
N GLN A 98 4.75 8.48 1.18
CA GLN A 98 3.66 8.45 2.16
C GLN A 98 3.69 7.20 3.03
N THR A 99 3.96 6.03 2.45
CA THR A 99 4.08 4.76 3.18
C THR A 99 5.26 4.79 4.14
N VAL A 100 6.42 5.30 3.71
CA VAL A 100 7.62 5.41 4.56
C VAL A 100 7.36 6.37 5.71
N GLN A 101 6.73 7.52 5.46
CA GLN A 101 6.39 8.47 6.51
C GLN A 101 5.40 7.87 7.53
N ALA A 102 4.34 7.19 7.06
CA ALA A 102 3.38 6.52 7.93
C ALA A 102 4.05 5.42 8.77
N HIS A 103 4.97 4.66 8.19
CA HIS A 103 5.75 3.64 8.89
C HIS A 103 6.57 4.26 10.03
N HIS A 104 7.28 5.36 9.74
CA HIS A 104 8.04 6.07 10.76
C HIS A 104 7.14 6.64 11.87
N ASN A 105 6.02 7.28 11.52
CA ASN A 105 5.09 7.83 12.51
C ASN A 105 4.60 6.74 13.49
N ILE A 106 4.26 5.57 12.96
CA ILE A 106 3.81 4.43 13.75
C ILE A 106 4.92 3.95 14.70
N LEU A 107 6.13 3.73 14.17
CA LEU A 107 7.24 3.26 14.98
C LEU A 107 7.60 4.26 16.09
N GLU A 108 7.68 5.55 15.77
CA GLU A 108 7.96 6.61 16.76
C GLU A 108 6.87 6.67 17.85
N SER A 109 5.60 6.54 17.47
CA SER A 109 4.48 6.59 18.41
C SER A 109 4.47 5.42 19.40
N TRP A 110 5.08 4.28 19.04
CA TRP A 110 5.06 3.05 19.83
C TRP A 110 6.43 2.58 20.34
N LYS A 111 7.47 3.40 20.18
CA LYS A 111 8.86 3.14 20.63
C LYS A 111 9.05 2.62 22.07
N PRO A 112 8.21 2.94 23.08
CA PRO A 112 8.42 2.45 24.44
C PRO A 112 8.19 0.93 24.66
N HIS A 113 8.04 0.13 23.59
CA HIS A 113 7.66 -1.30 23.62
C HIS A 113 6.31 -1.54 24.27
N THR A 114 5.30 -0.94 23.65
CA THR A 114 3.90 -1.32 23.85
C THR A 114 3.60 -2.56 23.01
N GLU A 115 2.67 -3.42 23.45
CA GLU A 115 2.23 -4.60 22.68
C GLU A 115 1.74 -4.23 21.26
N ALA A 116 1.28 -2.98 21.07
CA ALA A 116 0.94 -2.40 19.77
C ALA A 116 2.12 -2.39 18.79
N TYR A 117 3.32 -2.04 19.27
CA TYR A 117 4.55 -2.01 18.47
C TYR A 117 4.85 -3.39 17.90
N ASP A 118 4.87 -4.40 18.78
CA ASP A 118 5.23 -5.77 18.40
C ASP A 118 4.18 -6.37 17.45
N ALA A 119 2.89 -6.12 17.72
CA ALA A 119 1.80 -6.52 16.83
C ALA A 119 1.96 -5.91 15.43
N TYR A 120 2.30 -4.62 15.35
CA TYR A 120 2.50 -3.93 14.09
C TYR A 120 3.72 -4.43 13.32
N VAL A 121 4.87 -4.57 13.98
CA VAL A 121 6.09 -5.07 13.34
C VAL A 121 5.87 -6.48 12.81
N SER A 122 5.23 -7.34 13.61
CA SER A 122 4.85 -8.70 13.20
C SER A 122 3.93 -8.69 11.96
N PHE A 123 2.89 -7.85 11.97
CA PHE A 123 2.02 -7.65 10.81
C PHE A 123 2.79 -7.16 9.58
N PHE A 124 3.63 -6.13 9.72
CA PHE A 124 4.37 -5.55 8.60
C PHE A 124 5.26 -6.59 7.92
N HIS A 125 6.03 -7.36 8.70
CA HIS A 125 6.85 -8.45 8.16
C HIS A 125 6.00 -9.56 7.52
N GLY A 126 4.90 -9.96 8.17
CA GLY A 126 3.98 -10.95 7.63
C GLY A 126 3.34 -10.50 6.31
N TYR A 127 2.98 -9.22 6.21
CA TYR A 127 2.35 -8.63 5.04
C TYR A 127 3.32 -8.54 3.87
N VAL A 128 4.58 -8.13 4.10
CA VAL A 128 5.63 -8.20 3.08
C VAL A 128 5.83 -9.63 2.59
N ARG A 129 5.94 -10.59 3.51
CA ARG A 129 6.13 -12.01 3.15
C ARG A 129 4.95 -12.58 2.36
N PHE A 130 3.73 -12.18 2.68
CA PHE A 130 2.53 -12.56 1.92
C PHE A 130 2.60 -12.08 0.47
N HIS A 131 3.15 -10.90 0.23
CA HIS A 131 3.35 -10.35 -1.11
C HIS A 131 4.51 -10.99 -1.87
N CYS A 132 5.40 -11.74 -1.21
CA CYS A 132 6.40 -12.58 -1.88
C CYS A 132 5.82 -13.88 -2.49
N THR A 133 4.49 -14.03 -2.54
CA THR A 133 3.86 -15.18 -3.19
C THR A 133 3.84 -15.02 -4.72
N PRO A 134 3.78 -16.12 -5.50
CA PRO A 134 3.83 -16.07 -6.98
C PRO A 134 2.74 -15.21 -7.63
N ARG A 135 1.66 -14.92 -6.90
CA ARG A 135 0.58 -14.02 -7.35
C ARG A 135 1.11 -12.64 -7.73
N TYR A 136 2.12 -12.14 -7.02
CA TYR A 136 2.65 -10.77 -7.18
C TYR A 136 3.87 -10.69 -8.09
N LYS A 137 4.47 -11.84 -8.43
CA LYS A 137 5.59 -11.94 -9.38
C LYS A 137 6.82 -11.11 -9.01
N LEU A 138 7.03 -10.88 -7.72
CA LEU A 138 8.18 -10.11 -7.24
C LEU A 138 9.49 -10.85 -7.48
N GLU A 139 9.45 -12.18 -7.58
CA GLU A 139 10.58 -13.01 -7.94
C GLU A 139 11.18 -12.67 -9.30
N GLU A 140 10.37 -12.22 -10.27
CA GLU A 140 10.83 -11.84 -11.61
C GLU A 140 11.78 -10.63 -11.51
N ILE A 141 11.44 -9.64 -10.69
CA ILE A 141 12.23 -8.40 -10.51
C ILE A 141 13.43 -8.63 -9.57
N MET A 142 13.26 -9.47 -8.55
CA MET A 142 14.33 -9.78 -7.60
C MET A 142 15.44 -10.62 -8.25
N SER A 143 15.07 -11.54 -9.14
CA SER A 143 16.01 -12.40 -9.88
C SER A 143 16.84 -11.62 -10.91
N GLU A 144 16.24 -10.62 -11.58
CA GLU A 144 16.93 -9.77 -12.57
C GLU A 144 18.06 -8.91 -11.98
N ARG A 145 18.01 -8.58 -10.68
CA ARG A 145 19.14 -7.86 -10.02
C ARG A 145 20.32 -8.79 -9.76
N SER A 146 20.07 -10.02 -9.36
CA SER A 146 21.13 -11.00 -9.10
C SER A 146 21.93 -11.39 -10.36
N SER A 147 21.38 -11.22 -11.57
CA SER A 147 22.13 -11.46 -12.81
C SER A 147 22.96 -10.26 -13.29
N CYS A 148 22.75 -9.04 -12.74
CA CYS A 148 23.53 -7.85 -13.07
C CYS A 148 24.74 -7.65 -12.16
N ASP A 149 24.75 -8.21 -10.95
CA ASP A 149 25.87 -8.10 -10.00
C ASP A 149 26.98 -9.15 -10.24
N ASP A 150 26.76 -10.10 -11.16
CA ASP A 150 27.73 -11.12 -11.61
C ASP A 150 28.40 -10.79 -12.96
N SER A 151 28.33 -9.53 -13.43
CA SER A 151 28.90 -9.05 -14.71
C SER A 151 29.96 -7.97 -14.56
#